data_AF-A0A6V7HSH4-F1
#
_entry.id   AF-A0A6V7HSH4-F1
#
_cell.length_a   1.000
_cell.length_b   1.000
_cell.length_c   1.000
_cell.angle_alpha   90.00
_cell.angle_beta   90.00
_cell.angle_gamma   90.00
#
_symmetry.space_group_name_H-M   'P 1'
#
loop_
_entity.id
_entity.type
_entity.pdbx_description
1 polymer ?
#
loop_
_entity_poly.entity_id
_entity_poly.type
_entity_poly.pdbx_seq_one_letter_code
_entity_poly.pdbx_strand_id
1 'polypeptide(L)'
;FYRVNYDWENWKRLTAYLNSEDFYHIHVINRAQILYDLIYFSETDDRYHEVLFDALTYLHREDNYLPWTSVIREIKRWNDALMNTSSYDTFKRFMLYLMNSIVNRIGFDDNTNDDYLTRLGRAELIPWACTFGHHQCEAAASVKLMESFVGEIKKT
;
A
#
# COMPACT_ATOMS: atom_id res chain seq x y z
N PHE A 1 -25.64 2.24 2.83
CA PHE A 1 -24.19 1.99 2.98
C PHE A 1 -23.69 2.84 4.14
N TYR A 2 -22.92 2.30 5.08
CA TYR A 2 -22.57 2.93 6.37
C TYR A 2 -21.10 2.65 6.76
N ARG A 3 -20.55 3.45 7.68
CA ARG A 3 -19.25 3.22 8.34
C ARG A 3 -19.47 2.67 9.75
N VAL A 4 -18.50 1.93 10.27
CA VAL A 4 -18.58 1.38 11.63
C VAL A 4 -17.55 2.07 12.51
N ASN A 5 -18.03 2.80 13.52
CA ASN A 5 -17.16 3.37 14.53
C ASN A 5 -17.25 2.53 15.82
N TYR A 6 -16.14 1.91 16.21
CA TYR A 6 -16.04 1.19 17.47
C TYR A 6 -15.63 2.14 18.60
N ASP A 7 -15.83 1.72 19.85
CA ASP A 7 -15.18 2.39 20.97
C ASP A 7 -13.64 2.16 20.93
N TRP A 8 -12.93 2.96 21.72
CA TRP A 8 -11.47 3.00 21.70
C TRP A 8 -10.80 1.67 22.06
N GLU A 9 -11.39 0.92 23.00
CA GLU A 9 -10.85 -0.37 23.43
C GLU A 9 -10.99 -1.39 22.30
N ASN A 10 -12.13 -1.38 21.61
CA ASN A 10 -12.34 -2.24 20.44
C ASN A 10 -11.43 -1.85 19.27
N TRP A 11 -11.20 -0.57 19.02
CA TRP A 11 -10.24 -0.14 18.01
C TRP A 11 -8.83 -0.66 18.30
N LYS A 12 -8.36 -0.53 19.54
CA LYS A 12 -7.05 -1.06 19.96
C LYS A 12 -6.93 -2.57 19.84
N ARG A 13 -7.98 -3.31 20.21
CA ARG A 13 -8.01 -4.77 20.06
C ARG A 13 -7.97 -5.18 18.60
N LEU A 14 -8.69 -4.46 17.75
CA LEU A 14 -8.76 -4.75 16.32
C LEU A 14 -7.43 -4.47 15.63
N THR A 15 -6.76 -3.36 15.94
CA THR A 15 -5.42 -3.06 15.41
C THR A 15 -4.38 -4.03 15.94
N ALA A 16 -4.45 -4.43 17.21
CA ALA A 16 -3.59 -5.48 17.75
C ALA A 16 -3.80 -6.83 17.02
N TYR A 17 -5.04 -7.20 16.72
CA TYR A 17 -5.34 -8.43 15.98
C TYR A 17 -4.89 -8.36 14.52
N LEU A 18 -5.10 -7.24 13.84
CA LEU A 18 -4.51 -6.99 12.51
C LEU A 18 -2.99 -7.14 12.54
N ASN A 19 -2.36 -6.73 13.64
CA ASN A 19 -0.92 -6.86 13.82
C ASN A 19 -0.44 -8.25 14.30
N SER A 20 -1.32 -9.23 14.44
CA SER A 20 -0.96 -10.62 14.75
C SER A 20 -0.66 -11.44 13.49
N GLU A 21 -0.13 -12.65 13.66
CA GLU A 21 0.01 -13.62 12.56
C GLU A 21 -1.35 -14.13 12.05
N ASP A 22 -2.40 -13.98 12.87
CA ASP A 22 -3.74 -14.48 12.62
C ASP A 22 -4.64 -13.49 11.87
N PHE A 23 -4.11 -12.38 11.37
CA PHE A 23 -4.91 -11.31 10.74
C PHE A 23 -5.77 -11.78 9.56
N TYR A 24 -5.38 -12.87 8.89
CA TYR A 24 -6.14 -13.48 7.80
C TYR A 24 -7.52 -14.02 8.22
N HIS A 25 -7.75 -14.26 9.52
CA HIS A 25 -9.08 -14.61 10.03
C HIS A 25 -10.08 -13.46 9.92
N ILE A 26 -9.60 -12.20 9.89
CA ILE A 26 -10.42 -11.08 9.45
C ILE A 26 -10.51 -11.15 7.94
N HIS A 27 -11.72 -11.36 7.41
CA HIS A 27 -11.95 -11.43 5.97
C HIS A 27 -11.37 -10.21 5.25
N VAL A 28 -10.79 -10.42 4.07
CA VAL A 28 -10.07 -9.37 3.31
C VAL A 28 -10.89 -8.09 3.09
N ILE A 29 -12.19 -8.23 2.81
CA ILE A 29 -13.12 -7.08 2.66
C ILE A 29 -13.23 -6.29 3.96
N ASN A 30 -13.25 -6.97 5.11
CA ASN A 30 -13.34 -6.31 6.41
C ASN A 30 -12.02 -5.61 6.76
N ARG A 31 -10.85 -6.18 6.40
CA ARG A 31 -9.56 -5.50 6.55
C ARG A 31 -9.50 -4.21 5.73
N ALA A 32 -9.97 -4.26 4.48
CA ALA A 32 -10.12 -3.08 3.64
C ALA A 32 -11.07 -2.05 4.27
N GLN A 33 -12.23 -2.48 4.77
CA GLN A 33 -13.19 -1.60 5.43
C GLN A 33 -12.62 -0.94 6.69
N ILE A 34 -11.88 -1.68 7.52
CA ILE A 34 -11.27 -1.16 8.74
C ILE A 34 -10.32 -0.01 8.43
N LEU A 35 -9.42 -0.20 7.46
CA LEU A 35 -8.51 0.86 7.03
C LEU A 35 -9.27 2.06 6.45
N TYR A 36 -10.29 1.80 5.63
CA TYR A 36 -11.10 2.86 5.02
C TYR A 36 -11.86 3.71 6.05
N ASP A 37 -12.43 3.07 7.08
CA ASP A 37 -13.15 3.75 8.15
C ASP A 37 -12.18 4.53 9.05
N LEU A 38 -11.04 3.95 9.43
CA LEU A 38 -10.01 4.65 10.24
C LEU A 38 -9.42 5.86 9.52
N ILE A 39 -9.14 5.75 8.22
CA ILE A 39 -8.69 6.88 7.40
C ILE A 39 -9.73 8.00 7.47
N TYR A 40 -11.00 7.69 7.21
CA TYR A 40 -12.07 8.69 7.29
C TYR A 40 -12.18 9.34 8.67
N PHE A 41 -12.12 8.57 9.76
CA PHE A 41 -12.22 9.12 11.10
C PHE A 41 -11.02 10.00 11.45
N SER A 42 -9.81 9.60 11.05
CA SER A 42 -8.59 10.40 11.25
C SER A 42 -8.61 11.75 10.53
N GLU A 43 -9.29 11.85 9.39
CA GLU A 43 -9.46 13.13 8.67
C GLU A 43 -10.39 14.09 9.41
N THR A 44 -11.31 13.56 10.21
CA THR A 44 -12.32 14.35 10.94
C THR A 44 -11.94 14.60 12.39
N ASP A 45 -11.04 13.80 12.97
CA ASP A 45 -10.67 13.84 14.37
C ASP A 45 -9.28 13.22 14.59
N ASP A 46 -8.33 14.07 14.98
CA ASP A 46 -6.92 13.70 15.16
C ASP A 46 -6.70 12.60 16.21
N ARG A 47 -7.68 12.33 17.09
CA ARG A 47 -7.58 11.26 18.10
C ARG A 47 -7.48 9.87 17.49
N TYR A 48 -7.90 9.69 16.24
CA TYR A 48 -7.78 8.41 15.53
C TYR A 48 -6.40 8.22 14.86
N HIS A 49 -5.52 9.23 14.83
CA HIS A 49 -4.21 9.10 14.18
C HIS A 49 -3.37 7.96 14.75
N GLU A 50 -3.29 7.84 16.08
CA GLU A 50 -2.52 6.78 16.74
C GLU A 50 -2.99 5.39 16.29
N VAL A 51 -4.30 5.13 16.39
CA VAL A 51 -4.89 3.84 15.98
C VAL A 51 -4.79 3.62 14.47
N LEU A 52 -4.91 4.67 13.66
CA LEU A 52 -4.72 4.55 12.21
C LEU A 52 -3.29 4.11 11.89
N PHE A 53 -2.28 4.76 12.45
CA PHE A 53 -0.88 4.39 12.19
C PHE A 53 -0.57 2.98 12.70
N ASP A 54 -1.07 2.60 13.87
CA ASP A 54 -0.97 1.22 14.36
C ASP A 54 -1.65 0.23 13.40
N ALA A 55 -2.83 0.54 12.88
CA ALA A 55 -3.49 -0.28 11.88
C ALA A 55 -2.63 -0.39 10.61
N LEU A 56 -2.15 0.72 10.05
CA LEU A 56 -1.37 0.71 8.82
C LEU A 56 -0.13 -0.20 8.91
N THR A 57 0.49 -0.34 10.08
CA THR A 57 1.67 -1.22 10.24
C THR A 57 1.42 -2.68 9.88
N TYR A 58 0.18 -3.17 9.92
CA TYR A 58 -0.12 -4.55 9.52
C TYR A 58 0.11 -4.79 8.03
N LEU A 59 0.01 -3.74 7.20
CA LEU A 59 0.13 -3.82 5.74
C LEU A 59 1.48 -4.40 5.28
N HIS A 60 2.53 -4.28 6.10
CA HIS A 60 3.82 -4.94 5.90
C HIS A 60 3.69 -6.44 5.56
N ARG A 61 2.64 -7.11 6.08
CA ARG A 61 2.33 -8.54 5.83
C ARG A 61 1.16 -8.76 4.87
N GLU A 62 0.40 -7.72 4.50
CA GLU A 62 -0.75 -7.84 3.60
C GLU A 62 -0.28 -8.04 2.16
N ASP A 63 -0.67 -9.18 1.58
CA ASP A 63 -0.34 -9.58 0.22
C ASP A 63 -1.56 -9.57 -0.72
N ASN A 64 -2.76 -9.27 -0.20
CA ASN A 64 -3.93 -9.07 -1.04
C ASN A 64 -4.07 -7.60 -1.45
N TYR A 65 -4.34 -7.33 -2.72
CA TYR A 65 -4.52 -5.97 -3.22
C TYR A 65 -5.76 -5.24 -2.64
N LEU A 66 -6.82 -5.96 -2.24
CA LEU A 66 -8.07 -5.35 -1.80
C LEU A 66 -7.90 -4.33 -0.65
N PRO A 67 -7.19 -4.62 0.47
CA PRO A 67 -7.00 -3.64 1.53
C PRO A 67 -6.15 -2.45 1.13
N TRP A 68 -5.24 -2.61 0.17
CA TRP A 68 -4.46 -1.50 -0.40
C TRP A 68 -5.34 -0.49 -1.14
N THR A 69 -6.48 -0.90 -1.71
CA THR A 69 -7.43 0.03 -2.35
C THR A 69 -7.96 1.09 -1.38
N SER A 70 -8.00 0.79 -0.08
CA SER A 70 -8.41 1.75 0.95
C SER A 70 -7.35 2.83 1.20
N VAL A 71 -6.08 2.57 0.86
CA VAL A 71 -4.93 3.39 1.27
C VAL A 71 -4.28 4.11 0.10
N ILE A 72 -4.36 3.59 -1.13
CA ILE A 72 -3.66 4.14 -2.32
C ILE A 72 -3.92 5.63 -2.53
N ARG A 73 -5.16 6.09 -2.34
CA ARG A 73 -5.49 7.52 -2.46
C ARG A 73 -4.75 8.35 -1.40
N GLU A 74 -4.64 7.83 -0.19
CA GLU A 74 -3.93 8.50 0.91
C GLU A 74 -2.42 8.47 0.72
N ILE A 75 -1.86 7.41 0.13
CA ILE A 75 -0.44 7.37 -0.27
C ILE A 75 -0.11 8.59 -1.15
N LYS A 76 -0.95 8.84 -2.17
CA LYS A 76 -0.77 10.02 -3.03
C LYS A 76 -0.84 11.32 -2.24
N ARG A 77 -1.87 11.49 -1.42
CA ARG A 77 -2.07 12.71 -0.64
C ARG A 77 -0.91 12.97 0.33
N TRP A 78 -0.47 11.94 1.05
CA TRP A 78 0.65 12.04 1.99
C TRP A 78 1.97 12.30 1.25
N ASN A 79 2.19 11.67 0.10
CA ASN A 79 3.32 11.96 -0.75
C ASN A 79 3.36 13.44 -1.16
N ASP A 80 2.25 13.96 -1.70
CA ASP A 80 2.16 15.35 -2.17
C ASP A 80 2.35 16.34 -1.02
N ALA A 81 1.84 16.02 0.18
CA ALA A 81 2.01 16.83 1.37
C ALA A 81 3.45 16.82 1.92
N LEU A 82 4.16 15.69 1.79
CA LEU A 82 5.45 15.48 2.46
C LEU A 82 6.65 15.67 1.55
N MET A 83 6.52 15.59 0.22
CA MET A 83 7.65 15.52 -0.73
C MET A 83 8.68 16.65 -0.62
N ASN A 84 8.27 17.83 -0.15
CA ASN A 84 9.14 19.00 0.03
C ASN A 84 9.46 19.29 1.51
N THR A 85 9.28 18.31 2.39
CA THR A 85 9.52 18.44 3.84
C THR A 85 10.71 17.58 4.27
N SER A 86 11.31 17.91 5.41
CA SER A 86 12.38 17.11 6.02
C SER A 86 11.91 15.69 6.41
N SER A 87 10.61 15.48 6.57
CA SER A 87 10.01 14.20 6.95
C SER A 87 9.86 13.21 5.78
N TYR A 88 10.10 13.65 4.53
CA TYR A 88 9.83 12.82 3.36
C TYR A 88 10.64 11.52 3.33
N ASP A 89 11.91 11.57 3.74
CA ASP A 89 12.77 10.38 3.72
C ASP A 89 12.32 9.32 4.74
N THR A 90 11.83 9.77 5.91
CA THR A 90 11.19 8.90 6.90
C THR A 90 9.88 8.31 6.35
N PHE A 91 9.07 9.11 5.67
CA PHE A 91 7.84 8.65 5.03
C PHE A 91 8.11 7.59 3.95
N LYS A 92 9.09 7.80 3.06
CA LYS A 92 9.49 6.80 2.07
C LYS A 92 9.89 5.47 2.70
N ARG A 93 10.73 5.51 3.76
CA ARG A 93 11.14 4.30 4.49
C ARG A 93 9.94 3.57 5.11
N PHE A 94 9.02 4.32 5.71
CA PHE A 94 7.80 3.75 6.25
C PHE A 94 6.94 3.08 5.16
N MET A 95 6.72 3.77 4.04
CA MET A 95 5.96 3.20 2.92
C MET A 95 6.60 1.95 2.32
N LEU A 96 7.93 1.94 2.13
CA LEU A 96 8.64 0.75 1.67
C LEU A 96 8.50 -0.43 2.64
N TYR A 97 8.53 -0.17 3.96
CA TYR A 97 8.28 -1.20 4.97
C TYR A 97 6.86 -1.78 4.85
N LEU A 98 5.84 -0.92 4.72
CA LEU A 98 4.46 -1.37 4.55
C LEU A 98 4.26 -2.17 3.25
N MET A 99 4.92 -1.78 2.16
CA MET A 99 4.72 -2.39 0.85
C MET A 99 5.46 -3.72 0.65
N ASN A 100 6.25 -4.18 1.62
CA ASN A 100 7.14 -5.33 1.46
C ASN A 100 6.42 -6.60 0.97
N SER A 101 5.36 -7.05 1.67
CA SER A 101 4.68 -8.31 1.30
C SER A 101 3.95 -8.20 -0.05
N ILE A 102 3.21 -7.11 -0.27
CA ILE A 102 2.45 -6.91 -1.52
C ILE A 102 3.35 -6.81 -2.75
N VAL A 103 4.49 -6.09 -2.68
CA VAL A 103 5.42 -5.95 -3.80
C VAL A 103 6.04 -7.31 -4.15
N ASN A 104 6.42 -8.09 -3.14
CA ASN A 104 6.93 -9.45 -3.34
C ASN A 104 5.86 -10.38 -3.96
N ARG A 105 4.59 -10.21 -3.60
CA ARG A 105 3.48 -11.03 -4.10
C ARG A 105 3.11 -10.73 -5.55
N ILE A 106 3.09 -9.45 -5.94
CA ILE A 106 2.68 -9.01 -7.28
C ILE A 106 3.83 -8.96 -8.28
N GLY A 107 5.07 -8.72 -7.84
CA GLY A 107 6.24 -8.63 -8.70
C GLY A 107 6.19 -7.48 -9.71
N PHE A 108 7.18 -7.43 -10.61
CA PHE A 108 7.37 -6.33 -11.56
C PHE A 108 6.95 -6.65 -13.00
N ASP A 109 6.72 -7.93 -13.31
CA ASP A 109 6.44 -8.43 -14.65
C ASP A 109 5.09 -9.12 -14.72
N ASP A 110 4.43 -9.00 -15.87
CA ASP A 110 3.15 -9.67 -16.11
C ASP A 110 3.35 -11.17 -16.30
N ASN A 111 2.53 -11.96 -15.60
CA ASN A 111 2.44 -13.40 -15.76
C ASN A 111 1.09 -13.79 -16.36
N THR A 112 1.09 -14.76 -17.28
CA THR A 112 -0.14 -15.28 -17.89
C THR A 112 -1.10 -15.92 -16.87
N ASN A 113 -0.58 -16.35 -15.72
CA ASN A 113 -1.36 -16.94 -14.63
C ASN A 113 -1.81 -15.91 -13.57
N ASP A 114 -1.53 -14.62 -13.76
CA ASP A 114 -1.95 -13.61 -12.80
C ASP A 114 -3.47 -13.46 -12.79
N ASP A 115 -4.04 -13.45 -11.58
CA ASP A 115 -5.42 -13.03 -11.40
C ASP A 115 -5.58 -11.52 -11.63
N TYR A 116 -6.83 -11.09 -11.83
CA TYR A 116 -7.15 -9.68 -12.11
C TYR A 116 -6.66 -8.72 -11.03
N LEU A 117 -6.78 -9.09 -9.75
CA LEU A 117 -6.38 -8.22 -8.63
C LEU A 117 -4.86 -8.10 -8.54
N THR A 118 -4.11 -9.17 -8.84
CA THR A 118 -2.65 -9.12 -8.93
C THR A 118 -2.19 -8.15 -10.01
N ARG A 119 -2.80 -8.21 -11.21
CA ARG A 119 -2.47 -7.28 -12.31
C ARG A 119 -2.81 -5.82 -11.97
N LEU A 120 -3.99 -5.61 -11.37
CA LEU A 120 -4.43 -4.28 -10.95
C LEU A 120 -3.52 -3.72 -9.84
N GLY A 121 -3.18 -4.56 -8.86
CA GLY A 121 -2.23 -4.21 -7.81
C GLY A 121 -0.86 -3.86 -8.34
N ARG A 122 -0.36 -4.59 -9.33
CA ARG A 122 0.89 -4.26 -10.01
C ARG A 122 0.84 -2.88 -10.66
N ALA A 123 -0.22 -2.60 -11.42
CA ALA A 123 -0.39 -1.32 -12.10
C ALA A 123 -0.47 -0.13 -11.13
N GLU A 124 -1.10 -0.31 -9.96
CA GLU A 124 -1.34 0.77 -9.01
C GLU A 124 -0.22 0.94 -7.97
N LEU A 125 0.38 -0.15 -7.48
CA LEU A 125 1.34 -0.10 -6.35
C LEU A 125 2.80 -0.06 -6.78
N ILE A 126 3.19 -0.70 -7.88
CA ILE A 126 4.59 -0.69 -8.33
C ILE A 126 5.10 0.73 -8.65
N PRO A 127 4.31 1.63 -9.26
CA PRO A 127 4.73 3.02 -9.41
C PRO A 127 5.09 3.68 -8.08
N TRP A 128 4.30 3.47 -7.03
CA TRP A 128 4.60 3.98 -5.68
C TRP A 128 5.87 3.37 -5.08
N ALA A 129 6.07 2.05 -5.23
CA ALA A 129 7.28 1.40 -4.77
C ALA A 129 8.53 2.01 -5.44
N CYS A 130 8.48 2.25 -6.75
CA CYS A 130 9.52 2.96 -7.49
C CYS A 130 9.70 4.40 -6.98
N THR A 131 8.62 5.17 -6.82
CA THR A 131 8.67 6.55 -6.29
C THR A 131 9.35 6.64 -4.93
N PHE A 132 9.16 5.64 -4.08
CA PHE A 132 9.78 5.59 -2.76
C PHE A 132 11.20 5.02 -2.74
N GLY A 133 11.73 4.57 -3.88
CA GLY A 133 13.11 4.11 -4.03
C GLY A 133 13.31 2.60 -3.83
N HIS A 134 12.32 1.78 -4.17
CA HIS A 134 12.47 0.32 -4.10
C HIS A 134 13.49 -0.17 -5.14
N HIS A 135 14.64 -0.67 -4.69
CA HIS A 135 15.77 -1.00 -5.57
C HIS A 135 15.44 -1.97 -6.72
N GLN A 136 14.65 -3.02 -6.46
CA GLN A 136 14.27 -3.95 -7.54
C GLN A 136 13.32 -3.29 -8.55
N CYS A 137 12.51 -2.32 -8.11
CA CYS A 137 11.62 -1.58 -8.97
C CYS A 137 12.42 -0.67 -9.91
N GLU A 138 13.37 0.08 -9.36
CA GLU A 138 14.27 0.96 -10.11
C GLU A 138 15.09 0.18 -11.17
N ALA A 139 15.60 -0.99 -10.79
CA ALA A 139 16.32 -1.87 -11.70
C ALA A 139 15.41 -2.38 -12.82
N ALA A 140 14.22 -2.90 -12.48
CA ALA A 140 13.26 -3.40 -13.47
C ALA A 140 12.78 -2.29 -14.42
N ALA A 141 12.50 -1.10 -13.90
CA ALA A 141 12.09 0.06 -14.69
C ALA A 141 13.19 0.49 -15.68
N SER A 142 14.44 0.49 -15.24
CA SER A 142 15.60 0.82 -16.09
C SER A 142 15.76 -0.17 -17.24
N VAL A 143 15.60 -1.47 -16.98
CA VAL A 143 15.66 -2.51 -18.01
C VAL A 143 14.53 -2.33 -19.03
N LYS A 144 13.29 -2.18 -18.57
CA LYS A 144 12.13 -1.98 -19.46
C LYS A 144 12.26 -0.75 -20.35
N LEU A 145 12.80 0.34 -19.80
CA LEU A 145 13.06 1.56 -20.55
C LEU A 145 14.12 1.33 -21.64
N MET A 146 15.19 0.60 -21.36
CA MET A 146 16.20 0.26 -22.38
C MET A 146 15.62 -0.63 -23.49
N GLU A 147 14.79 -1.61 -23.13
CA GLU A 147 14.13 -2.50 -24.11
C GLU A 147 13.19 -1.73 -25.04
N SER A 148 12.42 -0.75 -24.53
CA SER A 148 11.55 0.07 -25.36
C SER A 148 12.33 0.89 -26.38
N PHE A 149 13.46 1.50 -25.97
CA PHE A 149 14.32 2.25 -26.88
C PHE A 149 14.92 1.36 -27.98
N VAL A 150 15.40 0.16 -27.64
CA VAL A 150 15.92 -0.79 -28.63
C VAL A 150 14.82 -1.23 -29.61
N GLY A 151 13.60 -1.44 -29.11
CA GLY A 151 12.44 -1.78 -29.93
C GLY A 151 12.07 -0.68 -30.93
N GLU A 152 12.20 0.59 -30.56
CA GLU A 152 11.96 1.73 -31.45
C GLU A 152 13.06 1.89 -32.50
N ILE A 153 14.33 1.74 -32.11
CA ILE A 153 15.48 1.80 -33.03
C ILE A 153 15.36 0.72 -34.13
N LYS A 154 14.93 -0.50 -33.77
CA LYS A 154 14.75 -1.60 -34.74
C LYS A 154 13.59 -1.41 -35.72
N LYS A 155 12.66 -0.47 -35.44
CA LYS A 155 11.54 -0.14 -36.33
C LYS A 155 11.89 0.95 -37.36
N THR A 156 13.05 1.59 -37.21
CA THR A 156 13.56 2.64 -38.11
C THR A 156 14.55 2.05 -39.10
#